data_AF-A0A553GT69-F1
#
_entry.id   AF-A0A553GT69-F1
#
_cell.length_a   1.000
_cell.length_b   1.000
_cell.length_c   1.000
_cell.angle_alpha   90.00
_cell.angle_beta   90.00
_cell.angle_gamma   90.00
#
_symmetry.space_group_name_H-M   'P 1'
#
loop_
_entity.id
_entity.type
_entity.pdbx_description
1 polymer ?
#
loop_
_entity_poly.entity_id
_entity_poly.type
_entity_poly.pdbx_seq_one_letter_code
_entity_poly.pdbx_strand_id
1 'polypeptide(L)' 'MKKQKLAVVAILMIITGFGSIHSTKGAMEIISLLLIGLGAAYLLFLLLKNKSDDRNPKSEDE' A
#
# COMPACT_ATOMS: atom_id res chain seq x y z
N MET A 1 11.85 9.77 4.80
CA MET A 1 11.33 10.26 3.49
C MET A 1 11.06 9.17 2.44
N LYS A 2 11.87 8.12 2.26
CA LYS A 2 11.62 7.09 1.21
C LYS A 2 10.34 6.24 1.44
N LYS A 3 10.07 5.80 2.69
CA LYS A 3 8.89 4.98 3.06
C LYS A 3 7.55 5.68 2.76
N GLN A 4 7.46 7.00 3.04
CA GLN A 4 6.25 7.79 2.79
C GLN A 4 5.92 7.92 1.30
N LYS A 5 6.92 8.08 0.43
CA LYS A 5 6.70 8.13 -1.03
C LYS A 5 6.10 6.82 -1.55
N LEU A 6 6.58 5.68 -1.05
CA LEU A 6 6.05 4.36 -1.42
C LEU A 6 4.62 4.15 -0.90
N ALA A 7 4.28 4.67 0.28
CA ALA A 7 2.92 4.66 0.80
C ALA A 7 1.96 5.48 -0.09
N VAL A 8 2.39 6.67 -0.53
CA VAL A 8 1.60 7.52 -1.44
C VAL A 8 1.36 6.82 -2.78
N VAL A 9 2.40 6.18 -3.35
CA VAL A 9 2.27 5.40 -4.59
C VAL A 9 1.30 4.23 -4.43
N ALA A 10 1.34 3.53 -3.29
CA ALA A 10 0.41 2.43 -3.00
C ALA A 10 -1.04 2.92 -2.91
N ILE A 11 -1.28 4.07 -2.28
CA ILE A 11 -2.62 4.69 -2.23
C ILE A 11 -3.12 5.05 -3.64
N LEU A 12 -2.27 5.66 -4.47
CA LEU A 12 -2.62 5.99 -5.86
C LEU A 12 -2.95 4.75 -6.69
N MET A 13 -2.24 3.64 -6.47
CA MET A 13 -2.55 2.36 -7.11
C MET A 13 -3.92 1.83 -6.70
N ILE A 14 -4.29 1.91 -5.41
CA ILE A 14 -5.61 1.50 -4.92
C ILE A 14 -6.72 2.35 -5.56
N ILE A 15 -6.56 3.68 -5.60
CA ILE A 15 -7.55 4.59 -6.19
C ILE A 15 -7.71 4.31 -7.69
N THR A 16 -6.60 4.09 -8.39
CA THR A 16 -6.61 3.78 -9.83
C THR A 16 -7.32 2.44 -10.08
N GLY A 17 -7.00 1.41 -9.30
CA GLY A 17 -7.66 0.10 -9.37
C GLY A 17 -9.17 0.18 -9.08
N PHE A 18 -9.56 1.01 -8.11
CA PHE A 18 -10.98 1.24 -7.81
C PHE A 18 -11.72 1.94 -8.97
N GLY A 19 -11.06 2.92 -9.60
CA GLY A 19 -11.59 3.58 -10.80
C GLY A 19 -11.76 2.61 -11.99
N SER A 20 -10.82 1.69 -12.18
CA SER A 20 -10.86 0.72 -13.30
C SER A 20 -11.84 -0.43 -13.10
N ILE A 21 -12.37 -0.64 -11.90
CA ILE A 21 -13.33 -1.72 -11.60
C ILE A 21 -14.68 -1.56 -12.33
N HIS A 22 -15.00 -0.34 -12.79
CA HIS A 22 -16.24 -0.03 -13.53
C HIS A 22 -16.17 -0.40 -15.02
N SER A 23 -15.03 -0.95 -15.48
CA SER A 23 -14.88 -1.39 -16.86
C SER A 23 -15.63 -2.71 -17.09
N THR A 24 -16.51 -2.76 -18.10
CA THR A 24 -17.35 -3.92 -18.44
C THR A 24 -16.60 -5.16 -18.94
N LYS A 25 -15.26 -5.16 -18.92
CA LYS A 25 -14.42 -6.29 -19.27
C LYS A 25 -14.03 -7.04 -18.00
N GLY A 26 -14.49 -8.28 -17.83
CA GLY A 26 -14.17 -9.10 -16.65
C GLY A 26 -12.66 -9.26 -16.37
N ALA A 27 -11.82 -9.23 -17.41
CA ALA A 27 -10.37 -9.21 -17.24
C ALA A 27 -9.85 -7.94 -16.52
N MET A 28 -10.47 -6.78 -16.75
CA MET A 28 -10.14 -5.53 -16.04
C MET A 28 -10.59 -5.56 -14.59
N GLU A 29 -11.71 -6.20 -14.27
CA GLU A 29 -12.16 -6.37 -12.88
C GLU A 29 -11.15 -7.20 -12.07
N ILE A 30 -10.63 -8.29 -12.64
CA ILE A 30 -9.61 -9.13 -12.01
C ILE A 30 -8.32 -8.34 -11.76
N ILE A 31 -7.83 -7.62 -12.77
CA ILE A 31 -6.62 -6.79 -12.65
C ILE A 31 -6.82 -5.69 -11.59
N SER A 32 -8.01 -5.08 -11.55
CA SER A 32 -8.38 -4.05 -10.59
C SER A 32 -8.38 -4.58 -9.16
N LEU A 33 -8.98 -5.75 -8.93
CA LEU A 33 -8.98 -6.42 -7.63
C LEU A 33 -7.57 -6.79 -7.16
N LEU A 34 -6.72 -7.27 -8.08
CA LEU A 34 -5.31 -7.54 -7.77
C LEU A 34 -4.56 -6.27 -7.40
N LEU A 35 -4.75 -5.17 -8.12
CA LEU A 35 -4.12 -3.87 -7.81
C LEU A 35 -4.53 -3.36 -6.42
N ILE A 36 -5.83 -3.39 -6.13
CA ILE A 36 -6.39 -2.95 -4.84
C ILE A 36 -5.85 -3.84 -3.72
N GLY A 37 -5.93 -5.16 -3.87
CA GLY A 37 -5.50 -6.12 -2.86
C GLY A 37 -4.00 -6.00 -2.55
N LEU A 38 -3.17 -5.88 -3.59
CA LEU A 38 -1.71 -5.78 -3.42
C LEU A 38 -1.30 -4.44 -2.80
N GLY A 39 -1.95 -3.34 -3.19
CA GLY A 39 -1.74 -2.03 -2.57
C GLY A 39 -2.16 -2.01 -1.10
N ALA A 40 -3.33 -2.58 -0.77
CA ALA A 40 -3.83 -2.67 0.59
C ALA A 40 -2.92 -3.56 1.47
N ALA A 41 -2.49 -4.71 0.96
CA ALA A 41 -1.55 -5.59 1.65
C ALA A 41 -0.20 -4.90 1.93
N TYR A 42 0.32 -4.14 0.96
CA TYR A 42 1.56 -3.37 1.16
C TYR A 42 1.41 -2.28 2.23
N LEU A 43 0.30 -1.54 2.23
CA LEU A 43 0.02 -0.55 3.28
C LEU A 43 -0.10 -1.19 4.65
N LEU A 44 -0.78 -2.35 4.75
CA LEU A 44 -0.91 -3.09 5.99
C LEU A 44 0.46 -3.57 6.49
N PHE A 45 1.29 -4.11 5.60
CA PHE A 45 2.67 -4.50 5.90
C PHE A 45 3.50 -3.30 6.38
N LEU A 46 3.39 -2.16 5.70
CA LEU A 46 4.09 -0.94 6.09
C LEU A 46 3.65 -0.48 7.47
N LEU A 47 2.34 -0.50 7.76
CA LEU A 47 1.76 -0.14 9.05
C LEU A 47 2.28 -1.05 10.17
N LEU A 48 2.25 -2.37 9.96
CA LEU A 48 2.78 -3.36 10.90
C LEU A 48 4.27 -3.18 11.15
N LYS A 49 5.06 -2.97 10.08
CA LYS A 49 6.50 -2.77 10.17
C LYS A 49 6.87 -1.46 10.86
N ASN A 50 6.16 -0.36 10.58
CA ASN A 50 6.39 0.93 11.23
C ASN A 50 6.00 0.88 12.72
N LYS A 51 4.92 0.18 13.07
CA LYS A 51 4.50 -0.04 14.47
C LYS A 51 5.54 -0.83 15.29
N SER A 52 6.31 -1.70 14.63
CA SER A 52 7.42 -2.42 15.25
C SER A 52 8.67 -1.54 15.41
N ASP A 53 8.91 -0.63 14.46
CA ASP A 53 10.03 0.33 14.47
C ASP A 53 9.86 1.36 15.61
N ASP A 54 8.65 1.87 15.84
CA ASP A 54 8.34 2.83 16.92
C ASP A 54 8.42 2.21 18.34
N ARG A 55 8.41 0.88 18.46
CA ARG A 55 8.56 0.16 19.74
C ARG A 55 9.99 -0.25 20.05
N ASN A 56 10.93 0.01 19.15
CA ASN A 56 12.34 -0.08 19.46
C ASN A 56 12.78 1.31 19.93
N PRO A 57 12.94 1.56 21.26
CA PRO A 57 13.58 2.80 21.68
C PRO A 57 14.94 2.83 20.98
N LYS A 58 15.15 3.80 20.09
CA LYS A 58 16.49 4.08 19.60
C LYS A 58 17.32 4.33 20.84
N SER A 59 18.18 3.39 21.21
CA SER A 59 19.27 3.69 22.11
C SER A 59 20.05 4.79 21.41
N GLU A 60 20.00 5.96 22.04
CA GLU A 60 20.87 7.07 21.74
C GLU A 60 22.29 6.57 21.98
N ASP A 61 22.97 6.17 20.91
CA ASP A 61 24.41 5.97 20.96
C ASP A 61 25.03 6.80 19.84
N GLU A 62 25.67 7.89 20.32
CA GLU A 62 26.74 8.74 19.77
C GLU A 62 26.38 9.95 18.90
#